data_AF-A0A6B0YGQ2-F1
#
_entry.id   AF-A0A6B0YGQ2-F1
#
_cell.length_a   1.000
_cell.length_b   1.000
_cell.length_c   1.000
_cell.angle_alpha   90.00
_cell.angle_beta   90.00
_cell.angle_gamma   90.00
#
_symmetry.space_group_name_H-M   'P 1'
#
loop_
_entity.id
_entity.type
_entity.pdbx_description
1 polymer ?
#
loop_
_entity_poly.entity_id
_entity_poly.type
_entity_poly.pdbx_seq_one_letter_code
_entity_poly.pdbx_strand_id
1 'polypeptide(L)'
;MLELADGAVDFLRRRIAGMFPGRHIDAKLIAENIAFGAAVLGAGHVELVDRGGWWFVASEFNWLAASNAHDKEVELFETILPFPEQSPTGHRAEIYVTAFAEAAYFRIGDAVTWLRGEATEEVLPDRGVVPAWCTKVLAFRCRERSG
;
A
#
# COMPACT_ATOMS: atom_id res chain seq x y z
N MET A 1 -1.81 22.30 13.66
CA MET A 1 -2.58 21.04 13.61
C MET A 1 -1.91 20.15 12.56
N LEU A 2 -0.82 19.48 12.93
CA LEU A 2 0.04 18.74 11.99
C LEU A 2 0.94 17.70 12.71
N GLU A 3 0.49 17.11 13.82
CA GLU A 3 1.29 16.16 14.63
C GLU A 3 0.68 14.74 14.75
N LEU A 4 -0.47 14.46 14.13
CA LEU A 4 -1.12 13.13 14.25
C LEU A 4 -0.67 12.11 13.19
N ALA A 5 -0.27 12.56 11.99
CA ALA A 5 0.10 11.68 10.88
C ALA A 5 1.43 10.91 11.14
N ASP A 6 2.41 11.55 11.79
CA ASP A 6 3.68 10.88 12.13
C ASP A 6 3.50 9.83 13.24
N GLY A 7 2.50 10.00 14.12
CA GLY A 7 2.28 9.13 15.27
C GLY A 7 1.96 7.68 14.89
N ALA A 8 1.07 7.48 13.92
CA ALA A 8 0.64 6.13 13.51
C ALA A 8 1.75 5.39 12.76
N VAL A 9 2.38 6.05 11.80
CA VAL A 9 3.47 5.48 11.01
C VAL A 9 4.67 5.14 11.89
N ASP A 10 5.07 6.04 12.79
CA ASP A 10 6.17 5.77 13.72
C ASP A 10 5.82 4.72 14.77
N PHE A 11 4.56 4.66 15.21
CA PHE A 11 4.08 3.60 16.09
C PHE A 11 4.27 2.22 15.43
N LEU A 12 3.90 2.07 14.16
CA LEU A 12 4.09 0.82 13.41
C LEU A 12 5.56 0.47 13.25
N ARG A 13 6.42 1.44 12.91
CA ARG A 13 7.87 1.21 12.78
C ARG A 13 8.49 0.68 14.07
N ARG A 14 8.08 1.19 15.24
CA ARG A 14 8.56 0.71 16.55
C ARG A 14 8.13 -0.73 16.84
N ARG A 15 7.04 -1.19 16.24
CA ARG A 15 6.45 -2.51 16.48
C ARG A 15 6.80 -3.56 15.42
N ILE A 16 7.73 -3.23 14.51
CA ILE A 16 8.16 -4.09 13.40
C ILE A 16 8.47 -5.54 13.83
N ALA A 17 9.10 -5.75 14.99
CA ALA A 17 9.44 -7.10 15.47
C ALA A 17 8.22 -7.96 15.80
N GLY A 18 7.09 -7.35 16.16
CA GLY A 18 5.83 -8.06 16.40
C GLY A 18 5.00 -8.31 15.15
N MET A 19 5.35 -7.67 14.02
CA MET A 19 4.64 -7.80 12.74
C MET A 19 5.43 -8.64 11.74
N PHE A 20 6.75 -8.51 11.76
CA PHE A 20 7.68 -9.22 10.89
C PHE A 20 8.73 -9.95 11.74
N PRO A 21 8.73 -11.29 11.76
CA PRO A 21 9.74 -12.07 12.46
C PRO A 21 11.16 -11.64 12.02
N GLY A 22 12.07 -11.46 12.98
CA GLY A 22 13.43 -11.02 12.70
C GLY A 22 13.58 -9.56 12.23
N ARG A 23 12.51 -8.75 12.25
CA ARG A 23 12.46 -7.36 11.75
C ARG A 23 12.76 -7.24 10.26
N HIS A 24 12.57 -8.32 9.50
CA HIS A 24 12.75 -8.31 8.05
C HIS A 24 11.45 -7.85 7.39
N ILE A 25 11.47 -6.69 6.76
CA ILE A 25 10.29 -6.16 6.05
C ILE A 25 10.04 -7.04 4.84
N ASP A 26 8.90 -7.74 4.83
CA ASP A 26 8.49 -8.56 3.71
C ASP A 26 7.49 -7.77 2.84
N ALA A 27 8.00 -7.22 1.73
CA ALA A 27 7.21 -6.44 0.78
C ALA A 27 6.11 -7.29 0.11
N LYS A 28 6.38 -8.57 -0.12
CA LYS A 28 5.39 -9.52 -0.65
C LYS A 28 4.24 -9.68 0.33
N LEU A 29 4.55 -9.89 1.61
CA LEU A 29 3.52 -10.01 2.64
C LEU A 29 2.65 -8.76 2.74
N ILE A 30 3.23 -7.56 2.61
CA ILE A 30 2.46 -6.31 2.56
C ILE A 30 1.54 -6.31 1.34
N ALA A 31 2.05 -6.66 0.16
CA ALA A 31 1.28 -6.71 -1.08
C ALA A 31 0.11 -7.71 -0.99
N GLU A 32 0.36 -8.90 -0.44
CA GLU A 32 -0.64 -9.96 -0.24
C GLU A 32 -1.75 -9.50 0.73
N ASN A 33 -1.41 -8.84 1.84
CA ASN A 33 -2.42 -8.31 2.76
C ASN A 33 -3.29 -7.22 2.13
N ILE A 34 -2.71 -6.35 1.30
CA ILE A 34 -3.47 -5.33 0.57
C ILE A 34 -4.37 -6.00 -0.48
N ALA A 35 -3.86 -6.97 -1.24
CA ALA A 35 -4.66 -7.70 -2.21
C ALA A 35 -5.82 -8.46 -1.57
N PHE A 36 -5.57 -9.08 -0.41
CA PHE A 36 -6.61 -9.70 0.39
C PHE A 36 -7.67 -8.68 0.83
N GLY A 37 -7.24 -7.52 1.33
CA GLY A 37 -8.16 -6.45 1.71
C GLY A 37 -8.98 -5.92 0.53
N ALA A 38 -8.37 -5.77 -0.64
CA ALA A 38 -9.07 -5.41 -1.87
C ALA A 38 -10.14 -6.45 -2.26
N ALA A 39 -9.83 -7.74 -2.13
CA ALA A 39 -10.78 -8.82 -2.39
C ALA A 39 -11.95 -8.82 -1.39
N VAL A 40 -11.67 -8.60 -0.09
CA VAL A 40 -12.72 -8.44 0.96
C VAL A 40 -13.66 -7.27 0.64
N LEU A 41 -13.12 -6.18 0.08
CA LEU A 41 -13.89 -5.01 -0.34
C LEU A 41 -14.64 -5.19 -1.68
N GLY A 42 -14.51 -6.35 -2.33
CA GLY A 42 -15.28 -6.70 -3.53
C GLY A 42 -14.49 -6.66 -4.84
N ALA A 43 -13.16 -6.55 -4.81
CA ALA A 43 -12.37 -6.74 -6.02
C ALA A 43 -12.51 -8.19 -6.53
N GLY A 44 -13.09 -8.35 -7.72
CA GLY A 44 -13.23 -9.67 -8.35
C GLY A 44 -11.90 -10.28 -8.81
N HIS A 45 -10.92 -9.43 -9.11
CA HIS A 45 -9.57 -9.83 -9.48
C HIS A 45 -8.55 -8.81 -8.98
N VAL A 46 -7.44 -9.30 -8.41
CA VAL A 46 -6.30 -8.47 -7.99
C VAL A 46 -5.03 -9.07 -8.56
N GLU A 47 -4.28 -8.27 -9.29
CA GLU A 47 -2.96 -8.59 -9.81
C GLU A 47 -1.89 -8.21 -8.79
N LEU A 48 -1.02 -9.17 -8.51
CA LEU A 48 0.19 -8.98 -7.72
C LEU A 48 1.40 -9.19 -8.61
N VAL A 49 2.19 -8.15 -8.82
CA VAL A 49 3.38 -8.21 -9.67
C VAL A 49 4.60 -7.74 -8.90
N ASP A 50 5.69 -8.50 -8.99
CA ASP A 50 7.03 -8.11 -8.54
C ASP A 50 7.92 -7.89 -9.76
N ARG A 51 8.44 -6.67 -9.92
CA ARG A 51 9.35 -6.34 -11.00
C ARG A 51 10.33 -5.26 -10.59
N GLY A 52 11.63 -5.55 -10.70
CA GLY A 52 12.68 -4.57 -10.47
C GLY A 52 12.68 -4.03 -9.03
N GLY A 53 12.31 -4.88 -8.05
CA GLY A 53 12.19 -4.50 -6.64
C GLY A 53 10.90 -3.75 -6.29
N TRP A 54 10.06 -3.45 -7.28
CA TRP A 54 8.74 -2.88 -7.05
C TRP A 54 7.69 -3.96 -6.92
N TRP A 55 6.83 -3.79 -5.92
CA TRP A 55 5.58 -4.51 -5.79
C TRP A 55 4.43 -3.66 -6.31
N PHE A 56 3.57 -4.30 -7.09
CA PHE A 56 2.35 -3.71 -7.62
C PHE A 56 1.15 -4.51 -7.15
N VAL A 57 0.22 -3.84 -6.50
CA VAL A 57 -1.12 -4.35 -6.21
C VAL A 57 -2.06 -3.62 -7.15
N ALA A 58 -2.76 -4.35 -8.02
CA ALA A 58 -3.50 -3.75 -9.10
C ALA A 58 -4.87 -4.40 -9.33
N SER A 59 -5.88 -3.60 -9.67
CA SER A 59 -7.21 -4.08 -9.99
C SER A 59 -7.94 -3.11 -10.92
N GLU A 60 -9.02 -3.56 -11.54
CA GLU A 60 -10.02 -2.67 -12.12
C GLU A 60 -10.88 -1.99 -11.05
N PHE A 61 -11.07 -2.65 -9.90
CA PHE A 61 -11.88 -2.19 -8.79
C PHE A 61 -11.12 -1.17 -7.94
N ASN A 62 -11.79 -0.08 -7.51
CA ASN A 62 -11.18 0.93 -6.67
C ASN A 62 -11.33 0.62 -5.17
N TRP A 63 -10.55 -0.32 -4.66
CA TRP A 63 -10.58 -0.68 -3.23
C TRP A 63 -10.09 0.44 -2.30
N LEU A 64 -9.31 1.39 -2.82
CA LEU A 64 -8.85 2.55 -2.07
C LEU A 64 -10.01 3.49 -1.70
N ALA A 65 -11.09 3.51 -2.50
CA ALA A 65 -12.28 4.33 -2.23
C ALA A 65 -13.51 3.50 -1.80
N ALA A 66 -13.36 2.18 -1.62
CA ALA A 66 -14.50 1.29 -1.38
C ALA A 66 -15.05 1.31 0.05
N SER A 67 -14.39 2.02 0.98
CA SER A 67 -14.80 2.12 2.37
C SER A 67 -15.14 3.57 2.71
N ASN A 68 -16.15 3.75 3.56
CA ASN A 68 -16.54 5.06 4.11
C ASN A 68 -15.73 5.44 5.36
N ALA A 69 -14.63 4.72 5.65
CA ALA A 69 -13.80 4.95 6.83
C ALA A 69 -12.88 6.19 6.71
N HIS A 70 -12.80 6.80 5.53
CA HIS A 70 -11.96 7.94 5.20
C HIS A 70 -12.59 8.79 4.09
N ASP A 71 -12.23 10.07 4.03
CA ASP A 71 -12.71 10.99 2.99
C ASP A 71 -11.79 11.03 1.77
N LYS A 72 -10.48 10.81 1.99
CA LYS A 72 -9.45 10.83 0.95
C LYS A 72 -8.58 9.58 1.01
N GLU A 73 -8.21 9.04 -0.14
CA GLU A 73 -7.42 7.81 -0.26
C GLU A 73 -6.06 7.91 0.46
N VAL A 74 -5.47 9.10 0.52
CA VAL A 74 -4.23 9.38 1.25
C VAL A 74 -4.32 9.01 2.74
N GLU A 75 -5.49 9.08 3.37
CA GLU A 75 -5.65 8.77 4.79
C GLU A 75 -5.35 7.29 5.12
N LEU A 76 -5.59 6.37 4.16
CA LEU A 76 -5.22 4.95 4.26
C LEU A 76 -3.73 4.74 4.54
N PHE A 77 -2.92 5.73 4.16
CA PHE A 77 -1.47 5.69 4.19
C PHE A 77 -0.89 6.48 5.37
N GLU A 78 -1.72 7.21 6.11
CA GLU A 78 -1.29 8.12 7.19
C GLU A 78 -1.81 7.69 8.56
N THR A 79 -2.95 6.99 8.63
CA THR A 79 -3.58 6.61 9.89
C THR A 79 -4.02 5.13 9.93
N ILE A 80 -4.13 4.57 11.14
CA ILE A 80 -4.60 3.20 11.33
C ILE A 80 -6.12 3.21 11.23
N LEU A 81 -6.64 2.87 10.05
CA LEU A 81 -8.08 2.78 9.82
C LEU A 81 -8.59 1.38 10.14
N PRO A 82 -9.67 1.26 10.93
CA PRO A 82 -10.25 -0.04 11.27
C PRO A 82 -10.73 -0.76 10.02
N PHE A 83 -10.61 -2.09 10.02
CA PHE A 83 -11.09 -2.93 8.94
C PHE A 83 -11.76 -4.20 9.50
N PRO A 84 -12.94 -4.03 10.15
CA PRO A 84 -13.64 -5.11 10.84
C PRO A 84 -14.06 -6.26 9.92
N GLU A 85 -14.24 -5.98 8.63
CA GLU A 85 -14.61 -6.96 7.60
C GLU A 85 -13.53 -8.03 7.41
N GLN A 86 -12.26 -7.70 7.68
CA GLN A 86 -11.16 -8.65 7.67
C GLN A 86 -11.01 -9.40 9.01
N SER A 87 -11.18 -8.69 10.13
CA SER A 87 -11.10 -9.24 11.48
C SER A 87 -11.60 -8.21 12.52
N PRO A 88 -12.17 -8.61 13.67
CA PRO A 88 -12.63 -7.67 14.71
C PRO A 88 -11.57 -6.67 15.21
N THR A 89 -10.28 -7.01 15.09
CA THR A 89 -9.16 -6.12 15.43
C THR A 89 -8.31 -5.75 14.20
N GLY A 90 -8.84 -6.00 13.00
CA GLY A 90 -8.20 -5.74 11.72
C GLY A 90 -8.11 -4.24 11.42
N HIS A 91 -7.14 -3.88 10.60
CA HIS A 91 -6.97 -2.53 10.07
C HIS A 91 -6.47 -2.59 8.63
N ARG A 92 -6.60 -1.48 7.93
CA ARG A 92 -6.16 -1.31 6.54
C ARG A 92 -4.64 -1.49 6.45
N ALA A 93 -4.20 -2.35 5.53
CA ALA A 93 -2.78 -2.72 5.38
C ALA A 93 -1.97 -1.65 4.61
N GLU A 94 -2.65 -0.72 3.94
CA GLU A 94 -2.04 0.36 3.16
C GLU A 94 -1.05 1.21 3.97
N ILE A 95 -1.30 1.42 5.27
CA ILE A 95 -0.41 2.18 6.16
C ILE A 95 1.00 1.57 6.26
N TYR A 96 1.15 0.24 6.05
CA TYR A 96 2.45 -0.42 6.05
C TYR A 96 3.33 0.04 4.89
N VAL A 97 2.73 0.45 3.77
CA VAL A 97 3.47 1.00 2.63
C VAL A 97 4.21 2.27 3.07
N THR A 98 3.53 3.23 3.69
CA THR A 98 4.16 4.48 4.14
C THR A 98 5.15 4.27 5.28
N ALA A 99 4.91 3.24 6.11
CA ALA A 99 5.81 2.87 7.19
C ALA A 99 7.14 2.32 6.69
N PHE A 100 7.13 1.51 5.63
CA PHE A 100 8.26 0.65 5.29
C PHE A 100 8.80 0.80 3.86
N ALA A 101 8.04 1.41 2.95
CA ALA A 101 8.51 1.70 1.60
C ALA A 101 9.46 2.90 1.58
N GLU A 102 10.49 2.83 0.74
CA GLU A 102 11.31 4.00 0.40
C GLU A 102 10.72 4.83 -0.73
N ALA A 103 9.94 4.20 -1.60
CA ALA A 103 9.20 4.84 -2.67
C ALA A 103 7.83 4.18 -2.80
N ALA A 104 6.78 4.99 -2.93
CA ALA A 104 5.42 4.50 -3.07
C ALA A 104 4.52 5.54 -3.73
N TYR A 105 3.62 5.07 -4.57
CA TYR A 105 2.55 5.87 -5.17
C TYR A 105 1.32 5.01 -5.41
N PHE A 106 0.16 5.64 -5.52
CA PHE A 106 -0.99 5.00 -6.12
C PHE A 106 -1.42 5.74 -7.39
N ARG A 107 -2.06 5.01 -8.30
CA ARG A 107 -2.58 5.50 -9.56
C ARG A 107 -4.03 5.10 -9.72
N ILE A 108 -4.87 6.06 -10.10
CA ILE A 108 -6.29 5.88 -10.40
C ILE A 108 -6.54 6.44 -11.81
N GLY A 109 -6.70 5.53 -12.79
CA GLY A 109 -6.68 5.92 -14.20
C GLY A 109 -5.30 6.48 -14.55
N ASP A 110 -5.24 7.75 -14.95
CA ASP A 110 -3.97 8.46 -15.21
C ASP A 110 -3.54 9.38 -14.07
N ALA A 111 -4.37 9.58 -13.04
CA ALA A 111 -4.01 10.36 -11.88
C ALA A 111 -3.05 9.57 -10.98
N VAL A 112 -1.91 10.16 -10.65
CA VAL A 112 -0.88 9.57 -9.79
C VAL A 112 -0.73 10.40 -8.53
N THR A 113 -0.63 9.74 -7.38
CA THR A 113 -0.36 10.38 -6.10
C THR A 113 0.81 9.68 -5.43
N TRP A 114 1.90 10.42 -5.26
CA TRP A 114 3.09 9.94 -4.55
C TRP A 114 2.90 10.04 -3.05
N LEU A 115 3.19 8.94 -2.36
CA LEU A 115 3.09 8.80 -0.90
C LEU A 115 4.47 8.91 -0.25
N ARG A 116 5.50 8.39 -0.93
CA ARG A 116 6.90 8.37 -0.50
C ARG A 116 7.82 8.44 -1.72
N GLY A 117 8.93 9.14 -1.58
CA GLY A 117 9.86 9.40 -2.69
C GLY A 117 9.32 10.44 -3.66
N GLU A 118 10.08 10.74 -4.70
CA GLU A 118 9.70 11.68 -5.75
C GLU A 118 9.63 11.01 -7.12
N ALA A 119 8.77 11.58 -7.98
CA ALA A 119 8.65 11.27 -9.40
C ALA A 119 9.93 11.67 -10.15
N THR A 120 10.97 10.86 -10.04
CA THR A 120 12.22 11.07 -10.80
C THR A 120 12.20 10.35 -12.14
N GLU A 121 11.24 9.44 -12.35
CA GLU A 121 11.14 8.62 -13.56
C GLU A 121 10.13 9.24 -14.54
N GLU A 122 10.58 9.41 -15.80
CA GLU A 122 9.76 9.89 -16.93
C GLU A 122 8.61 8.92 -17.26
N VAL A 123 8.78 7.65 -16.89
CA VAL A 123 7.79 6.58 -17.05
C VAL A 123 7.60 5.89 -15.70
N LEU A 124 6.35 5.74 -15.26
CA LEU A 124 6.05 5.06 -14.00
C LEU A 124 6.43 3.57 -14.07
N PRO A 125 6.98 2.99 -12.98
CA PRO A 125 7.40 1.58 -12.93
C PRO A 125 6.32 0.54 -13.29
N ASP A 126 5.04 0.88 -13.14
CA ASP A 126 3.93 -0.04 -13.40
C ASP A 126 3.56 -0.14 -14.90
N ARG A 127 3.96 0.85 -15.71
CA ARG A 127 3.58 0.94 -17.12
C ARG A 127 4.27 -0.16 -17.95
N GLY A 128 3.48 -0.98 -18.62
CA GLY A 128 3.96 -2.14 -19.38
C GLY A 128 4.29 -3.37 -18.52
N VAL A 129 4.14 -3.27 -17.20
CA VAL A 129 4.31 -4.36 -16.24
C VAL A 129 2.95 -4.87 -15.76
N VAL A 130 2.09 -3.94 -15.33
CA VAL A 130 0.74 -4.26 -14.88
C VAL A 130 -0.18 -4.37 -16.11
N PRO A 131 -1.13 -5.34 -16.14
CA PRO A 131 -2.08 -5.47 -17.23
C PRO A 131 -2.88 -4.17 -17.47
N ALA A 132 -3.13 -3.84 -18.74
CA ALA A 132 -3.77 -2.58 -19.12
C ALA A 132 -5.20 -2.41 -18.60
N TRP A 133 -5.88 -3.52 -18.26
CA TRP A 133 -7.23 -3.49 -17.68
C TRP A 133 -7.22 -3.09 -16.19
N CYS A 134 -6.07 -3.14 -15.50
CA CYS A 134 -5.94 -2.63 -14.15
C CYS A 134 -5.83 -1.11 -14.14
N THR A 135 -6.92 -0.44 -13.78
CA THR A 135 -6.97 1.03 -13.72
C THR A 135 -6.66 1.59 -12.34
N LYS A 136 -6.45 0.74 -11.34
CA LYS A 136 -6.11 1.10 -9.96
C LYS A 136 -4.85 0.34 -9.58
N VAL A 137 -3.79 1.07 -9.25
CA VAL A 137 -2.49 0.48 -8.93
C VAL A 137 -1.96 1.13 -7.67
N LEU A 138 -1.55 0.33 -6.71
CA LEU A 138 -0.69 0.74 -5.60
C LEU A 138 0.68 0.12 -5.85
N ALA A 139 1.68 0.97 -6.01
CA ALA A 139 3.06 0.59 -6.28
C ALA A 139 3.94 0.99 -5.11
N PHE A 140 4.82 0.10 -4.67
CA PHE A 140 5.77 0.42 -3.63
C PHE A 140 7.04 -0.42 -3.71
N ARG A 141 8.13 0.14 -3.17
CA ARG A 141 9.42 -0.52 -3.03
C ARG A 141 9.91 -0.35 -1.59
N CYS A 142 10.16 -1.47 -0.92
CA CYS A 142 10.77 -1.47 0.41
C CYS A 142 12.30 -1.49 0.29
N ARG A 143 12.99 -0.92 1.30
CA ARG A 143 14.43 -1.12 1.42
C ARG A 143 14.71 -2.55 1.83
N GLU A 144 15.46 -3.28 1.01
CA GLU A 144 16.26 -4.38 1.53
C GLU A 144 17.29 -3.78 2.48
N ARG A 145 17.24 -4.14 3.77
CA ARG A 145 18.38 -3.86 4.64
C ARG A 145 19.47 -4.86 4.27
N SER A 146 20.52 -4.39 3.62
CA SER A 146 21.80 -5.07 3.61
C SER A 146 22.18 -5.36 5.07
N GLY A 147 22.46 -6.64 5.37
CA GLY A 147 22.81 -7.11 6.70
C GLY A 147 24.03 -6.44 7.30
#